data_AF-A0A9Q0VLM7-F1
#
_entry.id   AF-A0A9Q0VLM7-F1
#
_cell.length_a   1.000
_cell.length_b   1.000
_cell.length_c   1.000
_cell.angle_alpha   90.00
_cell.angle_beta   90.00
_cell.angle_gamma   90.00
#
_symmetry.space_group_name_H-M   'P 1'
#
loop_
_entity.id
_entity.type
_entity.pdbx_description
1 polymer ?
#
loop_
_entity_poly.entity_id
_entity_poly.type
_entity_poly.pdbx_seq_one_letter_code
_entity_poly.pdbx_strand_id
1 'polypeptide(L)'
;MTYRERKLAGLCPLNALEVARLLKALGAPKSASIYWAGGQPLGGKEALLSLTREFPNFYNKEDLALPSELKPFANRASLMAAIDYIVSENSDVFMPSHGGNMGHAIQGHRAYAGHKKYITPNKRHMLPYFLNSSLPAAEFNRIIKELHRDSLGQPELRTSKAGRDVTKYPVPECMCTDSHTRASL
;
A
#
# COMPACT_ATOMS: atom_id res chain seq x y z
N MET A 1 12.11 -23.39 -6.89
CA MET A 1 11.80 -22.12 -7.59
C MET A 1 12.99 -21.19 -7.53
N THR A 2 13.45 -20.69 -8.67
CA THR A 2 14.51 -19.67 -8.78
C THR A 2 14.01 -18.29 -8.32
N TYR A 3 14.94 -17.33 -8.09
CA TYR A 3 14.57 -15.94 -7.78
C TYR A 3 13.61 -15.35 -8.83
N ARG A 4 13.89 -15.57 -10.12
CA ARG A 4 13.08 -15.06 -11.23
C ARG A 4 11.67 -15.64 -11.20
N GLU A 5 11.53 -16.93 -10.95
CA GLU A 5 10.23 -17.60 -10.83
C GLU A 5 9.43 -17.06 -9.64
N ARG A 6 10.06 -16.86 -8.48
CA ARG A 6 9.40 -16.28 -7.29
C ARG A 6 8.93 -14.85 -7.56
N LYS A 7 9.76 -14.05 -8.25
CA LYS A 7 9.40 -12.70 -8.64
C LYS A 7 8.19 -12.70 -9.56
N LEU A 8 8.22 -13.47 -10.66
CA LEU A 8 7.10 -13.57 -11.60
C LEU A 8 5.82 -14.15 -10.97
N ALA A 9 5.95 -15.01 -9.95
CA ALA A 9 4.82 -15.48 -9.16
C ALA A 9 4.24 -14.42 -8.20
N GLY A 10 4.83 -13.23 -8.13
CA GLY A 10 4.42 -12.14 -7.24
C GLY A 10 4.83 -12.34 -5.77
N LEU A 11 5.73 -13.27 -5.48
CA LEU A 11 6.15 -13.62 -4.12
C LEU A 11 7.26 -12.72 -3.55
N CYS A 12 7.73 -11.73 -4.33
CA CYS A 12 8.70 -10.75 -3.88
C CYS A 12 8.03 -9.40 -3.56
N PRO A 13 8.62 -8.57 -2.68
CA PRO A 13 8.27 -7.15 -2.57
C PRO A 13 8.57 -6.41 -3.88
N LEU A 14 7.81 -5.36 -4.16
CA LEU A 14 8.14 -4.41 -5.23
C LEU A 14 9.36 -3.58 -4.83
N ASN A 15 10.27 -3.35 -5.77
CA ASN A 15 11.35 -2.39 -5.59
C ASN A 15 10.90 -0.95 -5.94
N ALA A 16 11.73 0.05 -5.65
CA ALA A 16 11.40 1.46 -5.87
C ALA A 16 11.03 1.78 -7.33
N LEU A 17 11.70 1.18 -8.31
CA LEU A 17 11.38 1.37 -9.73
C LEU A 17 10.00 0.79 -10.07
N GLU A 18 9.68 -0.38 -9.53
CA GLU A 18 8.39 -1.03 -9.76
C GLU A 18 7.25 -0.25 -9.09
N VAL A 19 7.46 0.25 -7.88
CA VAL A 19 6.53 1.14 -7.17
C VAL A 19 6.29 2.41 -8.00
N ALA A 20 7.37 3.07 -8.46
CA ALA A 20 7.27 4.31 -9.24
C ALA A 20 6.45 4.12 -10.52
N ARG A 21 6.78 3.06 -11.28
CA ARG A 21 6.07 2.72 -12.53
C ARG A 21 4.60 2.37 -12.29
N LEU A 22 4.29 1.64 -11.22
CA LEU A 22 2.91 1.29 -10.87
C LEU A 22 2.10 2.55 -10.54
N LEU A 23 2.59 3.40 -9.64
CA LEU A 23 1.90 4.63 -9.25
C LEU A 23 1.66 5.56 -10.45
N LYS A 24 2.68 5.76 -11.29
CA LYS A 24 2.58 6.54 -12.52
C LYS A 24 1.53 5.97 -13.48
N ALA A 25 1.53 4.66 -13.70
CA ALA A 25 0.57 4.01 -14.59
C ALA A 25 -0.87 4.10 -14.07
N LEU A 26 -1.05 4.07 -12.74
CA LEU A 26 -2.34 4.30 -12.08
C LEU A 26 -2.78 5.78 -12.07
N GLY A 27 -1.93 6.69 -12.54
CA GLY A 27 -2.25 8.11 -12.72
C GLY A 27 -1.88 9.01 -11.55
N ALA A 28 -0.99 8.58 -10.64
CA ALA A 28 -0.46 9.47 -9.61
C ALA A 28 0.29 10.66 -10.25
N PRO A 29 -0.02 11.91 -9.89
CA PRO A 29 0.69 13.06 -10.42
C PRO A 29 2.11 13.13 -9.86
N LYS A 30 3.03 13.75 -10.59
CA LYS A 30 4.41 13.96 -10.13
C LYS A 30 4.48 14.71 -8.78
N SER A 31 3.51 15.57 -8.52
CA SER A 31 3.40 16.35 -7.27
C SER A 31 2.85 15.56 -6.08
N ALA A 32 2.47 14.29 -6.26
CA ALA A 32 1.94 13.47 -5.16
C ALA A 32 2.96 13.38 -4.02
N SER A 33 2.51 13.65 -2.79
CA SER A 33 3.30 13.44 -1.59
C SER A 33 3.30 11.96 -1.22
N ILE A 34 4.47 11.35 -1.22
CA ILE A 34 4.69 9.95 -0.88
C ILE A 34 5.27 9.87 0.52
N TYR A 35 4.56 9.16 1.40
CA TYR A 35 5.10 8.74 2.69
C TYR A 35 5.59 7.30 2.61
N TRP A 36 6.85 7.06 2.97
CA TRP A 36 7.44 5.72 3.07
C TRP A 36 7.30 5.18 4.49
N ALA A 37 6.31 4.30 4.65
CA ALA A 37 6.11 3.50 5.86
C ALA A 37 7.07 2.30 5.88
N GLY A 38 8.30 2.51 6.33
CA GLY A 38 9.29 1.45 6.42
C GLY A 38 10.56 1.83 7.17
N GLY A 39 11.38 0.82 7.42
CA GLY A 39 12.73 1.01 7.94
C GLY A 39 13.72 1.44 6.86
N GLN A 40 15.00 1.43 7.23
CA GLN A 40 16.09 1.69 6.29
C GLN A 40 16.10 0.62 5.18
N PRO A 41 15.98 1.02 3.90
CA PRO A 41 15.99 0.07 2.79
C PRO A 41 17.36 -0.61 2.66
N LEU A 42 17.36 -1.88 2.26
CA LEU A 42 18.59 -2.57 1.86
C LEU A 42 19.17 -1.87 0.61
N GLY A 43 20.41 -1.39 0.72
CA GLY A 43 21.03 -0.54 -0.31
C GLY A 43 20.84 0.95 -0.07
N GLY A 44 20.35 1.37 1.10
CA GLY A 44 20.35 2.77 1.52
C GLY A 44 19.44 3.68 0.69
N LYS A 45 19.72 4.99 0.72
CA LYS A 45 18.92 5.99 0.00
C LYS A 45 18.95 5.75 -1.51
N GLU A 46 20.02 5.16 -2.01
CA GLU A 46 20.24 4.80 -3.41
C GLU A 46 19.17 3.83 -3.92
N ALA A 47 18.71 2.91 -3.07
CA ALA A 47 17.64 1.96 -3.39
C ALA A 47 16.30 2.65 -3.70
N LEU A 48 16.10 3.89 -3.23
CA LEU A 48 14.86 4.66 -3.41
C LEU A 48 14.93 5.66 -4.58
N LEU A 49 16.08 5.82 -5.24
CA LEU A 49 16.29 6.87 -6.25
C LEU A 49 15.29 6.84 -7.41
N SER A 50 14.90 5.65 -7.87
CA SER A 50 13.93 5.54 -8.96
C SER A 50 12.54 6.08 -8.56
N LEU A 51 12.20 5.99 -7.28
CA LEU A 51 10.93 6.48 -6.75
C LEU A 51 10.99 7.98 -6.45
N THR A 52 12.05 8.46 -5.78
CA THR A 52 12.19 9.87 -5.43
C THR A 52 12.42 10.79 -6.63
N ARG A 53 13.01 10.28 -7.72
CA ARG A 53 13.11 11.03 -8.99
C ARG A 53 11.75 11.21 -9.68
N GLU A 54 10.88 10.22 -9.59
CA GLU A 54 9.53 10.31 -10.15
C GLU A 54 8.61 11.14 -9.24
N PHE A 55 8.69 10.97 -7.92
CA PHE A 55 7.90 11.69 -6.92
C PHE A 55 8.83 12.42 -5.93
N PRO A 56 9.16 13.70 -6.17
CA PRO A 56 10.12 14.45 -5.36
C PRO A 56 9.62 14.79 -3.95
N ASN A 57 8.30 14.84 -3.73
CA ASN A 57 7.70 15.05 -2.42
C ASN A 57 7.68 13.70 -1.67
N PHE A 58 8.84 13.30 -1.12
CA PHE A 58 9.03 11.99 -0.51
C PHE A 58 9.50 12.12 0.93
N TYR A 59 8.76 11.53 1.85
CA TYR A 59 8.95 11.70 3.30
C TYR A 59 8.85 10.36 4.04
N ASN A 60 9.41 10.30 5.24
CA ASN A 60 9.21 9.25 6.23
C ASN A 60 9.00 9.89 7.61
N LYS A 61 8.80 9.08 8.66
CA LYS A 61 8.67 9.56 10.04
C LYS A 61 9.86 10.42 10.51
N GLU A 62 11.08 10.12 10.07
CA GLU A 62 12.27 10.90 10.39
C GLU A 62 12.29 12.28 9.72
N ASP A 63 11.55 12.49 8.62
CA ASP A 63 11.35 13.79 7.98
C ASP A 63 10.20 14.59 8.61
N LEU A 64 9.20 13.91 9.18
CA LEU A 64 7.99 14.53 9.75
C LEU A 64 8.15 14.93 11.23
N ALA A 65 9.00 14.22 11.99
CA ALA A 65 9.17 14.43 13.42
C ALA A 65 10.59 14.89 13.76
N LEU A 66 10.73 15.69 14.80
CA LEU A 66 12.04 16.07 15.32
C LEU A 66 12.75 14.83 15.89
N PRO A 67 14.09 14.74 15.80
CA PRO A 67 14.84 13.64 16.40
C PRO A 67 14.54 13.44 17.89
N SER A 68 14.25 14.52 18.63
CA SER A 68 13.86 14.47 20.04
C SER A 68 12.50 13.83 20.29
N GLU A 69 11.56 13.95 19.35
CA GLU A 69 10.22 13.35 19.44
C GLU A 69 10.27 11.84 19.15
N LEU A 70 11.18 11.40 18.28
CA LEU A 70 11.38 9.99 17.95
C LEU A 70 12.28 9.25 18.95
N LYS A 71 13.19 9.97 19.63
CA LYS A 71 14.17 9.39 20.57
C LYS A 71 13.56 8.44 21.63
N PRO A 72 12.40 8.73 22.26
CA PRO A 72 11.77 7.82 23.22
C PRO A 72 11.36 6.46 22.63
N PHE A 73 11.16 6.40 21.30
CA PHE A 73 10.65 5.24 20.58
C PHE A 73 11.72 4.53 19.74
N ALA A 74 12.92 5.09 19.60
CA ALA A 74 13.96 4.62 18.68
C ALA A 74 14.30 3.11 18.81
N ASN A 75 14.26 2.56 20.03
CA ASN A 75 14.53 1.15 20.29
C ASN A 75 13.27 0.28 20.44
N ARG A 76 12.10 0.82 20.04
CA ARG A 76 10.79 0.18 20.18
C ARG A 76 10.15 0.06 18.80
N ALA A 77 10.56 -0.96 18.05
CA ALA A 77 10.14 -1.16 16.66
C ALA A 77 8.62 -1.11 16.46
N SER A 78 7.84 -1.70 17.36
CA SER A 78 6.37 -1.67 17.29
C SER A 78 5.78 -0.27 17.44
N LEU A 79 6.40 0.61 18.24
CA LEU A 79 5.94 2.00 18.39
C LEU A 79 6.34 2.84 17.18
N MET A 80 7.53 2.62 16.62
CA MET A 80 7.93 3.26 15.37
C MET A 80 7.00 2.86 14.22
N ALA A 81 6.62 1.58 14.15
CA ALA A 81 5.65 1.09 13.17
C ALA A 81 4.22 1.62 13.42
N ALA A 82 3.87 1.98 14.67
CA ALA A 82 2.59 2.61 14.97
C ALA A 82 2.50 4.03 14.38
N ILE A 83 3.60 4.77 14.35
CA ILE A 83 3.67 6.07 13.66
C ILE A 83 3.43 5.88 12.15
N ASP A 84 4.13 4.91 11.55
CA ASP A 84 3.93 4.56 10.14
C ASP A 84 2.48 4.15 9.84
N TYR A 85 1.84 3.43 10.77
CA TYR A 85 0.43 3.03 10.66
C TYR A 85 -0.52 4.22 10.68
N ILE A 86 -0.34 5.16 11.61
CA ILE A 86 -1.19 6.36 11.73
C ILE A 86 -1.13 7.20 10.45
N VAL A 87 0.07 7.47 9.92
CA VAL A 87 0.22 8.24 8.68
C VAL A 87 -0.38 7.49 7.49
N SER A 88 -0.15 6.17 7.41
CA SER A 88 -0.69 5.33 6.35
C SER A 88 -2.22 5.26 6.36
N GLU A 89 -2.84 5.20 7.54
CA GLU A 89 -4.29 5.20 7.70
C GLU A 89 -4.90 6.54 7.28
N ASN A 90 -4.27 7.65 7.65
CA ASN A 90 -4.74 9.01 7.33
C ASN A 90 -4.44 9.45 5.88
N SER A 91 -3.64 8.70 5.14
CA SER A 91 -3.35 8.99 3.73
C SER A 91 -4.56 8.84 2.80
N ASP A 92 -4.58 9.58 1.69
CA ASP A 92 -5.61 9.44 0.65
C ASP A 92 -5.57 8.06 -0.02
N VAL A 93 -4.37 7.51 -0.18
CA VAL A 93 -4.14 6.23 -0.86
C VAL A 93 -3.03 5.46 -0.15
N PHE A 94 -3.31 4.21 0.22
CA PHE A 94 -2.29 3.30 0.73
C PHE A 94 -1.97 2.20 -0.28
N MET A 95 -0.69 1.82 -0.39
CA MET A 95 -0.25 0.70 -1.24
C MET A 95 0.91 -0.03 -0.56
N PRO A 96 0.76 -1.30 -0.15
CA PRO A 96 1.87 -2.08 0.36
C PRO A 96 2.75 -2.61 -0.78
N SER A 97 4.07 -2.62 -0.59
CA SER A 97 5.01 -3.25 -1.54
C SER A 97 4.96 -4.78 -1.51
N HIS A 98 4.50 -5.37 -0.39
CA HIS A 98 4.35 -6.81 -0.19
C HIS A 98 3.23 -7.14 0.82
N GLY A 99 2.78 -8.39 0.85
CA GLY A 99 1.83 -8.85 1.87
C GLY A 99 2.46 -8.85 3.27
N GLY A 100 1.70 -8.44 4.28
CA GLY A 100 2.14 -8.41 5.67
C GLY A 100 1.06 -7.88 6.61
N ASN A 101 1.27 -8.02 7.92
CA ASN A 101 0.26 -7.72 8.94
C ASN A 101 -0.18 -6.25 8.92
N MET A 102 0.75 -5.32 8.70
CA MET A 102 0.42 -3.89 8.60
C MET A 102 -0.50 -3.62 7.40
N GLY A 103 -0.18 -4.18 6.22
CA GLY A 103 -1.02 -4.06 5.04
C GLY A 103 -2.41 -4.67 5.24
N HIS A 104 -2.51 -5.78 5.97
CA HIS A 104 -3.80 -6.39 6.32
C HIS A 104 -4.63 -5.50 7.22
N ALA A 105 -4.05 -5.03 8.33
CA ALA A 105 -4.74 -4.19 9.30
C ALA A 105 -5.17 -2.84 8.69
N ILE A 106 -4.36 -2.24 7.81
CA ILE A 106 -4.72 -1.00 7.10
C ILE A 106 -5.85 -1.26 6.10
N GLN A 107 -5.85 -2.39 5.39
CA GLN A 107 -6.95 -2.73 4.47
C GLN A 107 -8.28 -2.77 5.21
N GLY A 108 -8.36 -3.50 6.32
CA GLY A 108 -9.59 -3.59 7.10
C GLY A 108 -9.99 -2.26 7.73
N HIS A 109 -9.04 -1.53 8.33
CA HIS A 109 -9.32 -0.22 8.92
C HIS A 109 -9.87 0.76 7.88
N ARG A 110 -9.23 0.85 6.71
CA ARG A 110 -9.70 1.73 5.62
C ARG A 110 -11.05 1.29 5.06
N ALA A 111 -11.35 0.00 5.02
CA ALA A 111 -12.67 -0.50 4.63
C ALA A 111 -13.75 -0.16 5.67
N TYR A 112 -13.43 -0.28 6.95
CA TYR A 112 -14.32 0.03 8.08
C TYR A 112 -14.64 1.53 8.18
N ALA A 113 -13.62 2.40 8.08
CA ALA A 113 -13.73 3.84 8.30
C ALA A 113 -14.30 4.63 7.08
N GLY A 114 -15.29 4.08 6.39
CA GLY A 114 -15.95 4.75 5.26
C GLY A 114 -15.22 4.63 3.91
N HIS A 115 -14.50 3.52 3.70
CA HIS A 115 -13.71 3.21 2.50
C HIS A 115 -12.72 4.32 2.08
N LYS A 116 -11.46 4.14 2.45
CA LYS A 116 -10.33 4.90 1.87
C LYS A 116 -9.52 4.02 0.90
N LYS A 117 -9.10 4.57 -0.23
CA LYS A 117 -8.46 3.80 -1.33
C LYS A 117 -7.25 2.99 -0.85
N TYR A 118 -7.25 1.68 -1.10
CA TYR A 118 -6.15 0.76 -0.79
C TYR A 118 -5.78 -0.01 -2.05
N ILE A 119 -4.59 0.22 -2.60
CA ILE A 119 -4.15 -0.46 -3.83
C ILE A 119 -3.51 -1.78 -3.44
N THR A 120 -4.06 -2.90 -3.92
CA THR A 120 -3.36 -4.20 -3.89
C THR A 120 -2.61 -4.41 -5.20
N PRO A 121 -1.27 -4.38 -5.24
CA PRO A 121 -0.55 -4.62 -6.48
C PRO A 121 -0.79 -6.03 -7.01
N ASN A 122 -1.28 -6.15 -8.24
CA ASN A 122 -1.52 -7.43 -8.91
C ASN A 122 -0.21 -8.00 -9.49
N LYS A 123 0.76 -8.25 -8.59
CA LYS A 123 2.17 -8.52 -8.92
C LYS A 123 2.36 -9.60 -9.97
N ARG A 124 1.67 -10.75 -9.82
CA ARG A 124 1.78 -11.88 -10.74
C ARG A 124 1.39 -11.51 -12.17
N HIS A 125 0.35 -10.70 -12.35
CA HIS A 125 -0.16 -10.32 -13.65
C HIS A 125 0.53 -9.08 -14.23
N MET A 126 1.01 -8.15 -13.38
CA MET A 126 1.66 -6.93 -13.85
C MET A 126 3.14 -7.13 -14.22
N LEU A 127 3.89 -7.97 -13.49
CA LEU A 127 5.34 -8.07 -13.64
C LEU A 127 5.82 -8.48 -15.05
N PRO A 128 5.13 -9.34 -15.81
CA PRO A 128 5.50 -9.61 -17.21
C PRO A 128 5.56 -8.34 -18.07
N TYR A 129 4.62 -7.41 -17.89
CA TYR A 129 4.61 -6.13 -18.62
C TYR A 129 5.70 -5.17 -18.16
N PHE A 130 6.16 -5.29 -16.91
CA PHE A 130 7.28 -4.50 -16.42
C PHE A 130 8.60 -4.92 -17.06
N LEU A 131 8.72 -6.18 -17.49
CA LEU A 131 9.91 -6.73 -18.15
C LEU A 131 9.89 -6.54 -19.67
N ASN A 132 8.76 -6.13 -20.26
CA ASN A 132 8.65 -5.89 -21.69
C ASN A 132 9.05 -4.44 -22.03
N SER A 133 10.28 -4.25 -22.51
CA SER A 133 10.80 -2.94 -22.92
C SER A 133 10.20 -2.41 -24.23
N SER A 134 9.56 -3.27 -25.03
CA SER A 134 8.99 -2.90 -26.33
C SER A 134 7.55 -2.43 -26.23
N LEU A 135 6.92 -2.51 -25.06
CA LEU A 135 5.52 -2.13 -24.86
C LEU A 135 5.37 -0.60 -24.80
N PRO A 136 4.54 0.01 -25.67
CA PRO A 136 4.31 1.46 -25.63
C PRO A 136 3.75 1.92 -24.27
N ALA A 137 4.20 3.09 -23.80
CA ALA A 137 3.82 3.60 -22.47
C ALA A 137 2.31 3.77 -22.30
N ALA A 138 1.59 4.22 -23.34
CA ALA A 138 0.13 4.37 -23.31
C ALA A 138 -0.57 3.03 -23.11
N GLU A 139 -0.11 1.98 -23.79
CA GLU A 139 -0.66 0.64 -23.68
C GLU A 139 -0.33 0.00 -22.32
N PHE A 140 0.91 0.14 -21.85
CA PHE A 140 1.30 -0.25 -20.50
C PHE A 140 0.38 0.37 -19.45
N ASN A 141 0.18 1.69 -19.51
CA ASN A 141 -0.69 2.39 -18.56
C ASN A 141 -2.14 1.88 -18.60
N ARG A 142 -2.68 1.61 -19.80
CA ARG A 142 -4.02 1.04 -19.98
C ARG A 142 -4.14 -0.33 -19.30
N ILE A 143 -3.20 -1.23 -19.57
CA ILE A 143 -3.18 -2.59 -19.00
C ILE A 143 -3.08 -2.53 -17.47
N ILE A 144 -2.19 -1.70 -16.92
CA ILE A 144 -2.02 -1.59 -15.47
C ILE A 144 -3.28 -1.04 -14.79
N LYS A 145 -3.94 -0.03 -15.38
CA LYS A 145 -5.22 0.47 -14.87
C LYS A 145 -6.31 -0.61 -14.89
N GLU A 146 -6.38 -1.39 -15.97
CA GLU A 146 -7.34 -2.47 -16.11
C GLU A 146 -7.12 -3.58 -15.07
N LEU A 147 -5.88 -4.02 -14.88
CA LEU A 147 -5.51 -5.05 -13.89
C LEU A 147 -5.83 -4.68 -12.43
N HIS A 148 -5.98 -3.39 -12.12
CA HIS A 148 -6.18 -2.88 -10.76
C HIS A 148 -7.55 -2.23 -10.54
N ARG A 149 -8.47 -2.29 -11.54
CA ARG A 149 -9.79 -1.65 -11.46
C ARG A 149 -10.56 -2.03 -10.18
N ASP A 150 -10.52 -3.32 -9.83
CA ASP A 150 -11.23 -3.87 -8.68
C ASP A 150 -10.32 -4.12 -7.47
N SER A 151 -9.03 -3.75 -7.56
CA SER A 151 -8.02 -3.97 -6.51
C SER A 151 -7.81 -2.74 -5.62
N LEU A 152 -8.90 -2.03 -5.31
CA LEU A 152 -8.88 -0.72 -4.62
C LEU A 152 -9.32 -0.78 -3.14
N GLY A 153 -9.50 -1.98 -2.59
CA GLY A 153 -9.81 -2.20 -1.16
C GLY A 153 -11.22 -1.80 -0.77
N GLN A 154 -12.17 -1.98 -1.70
CA GLN A 154 -13.60 -1.91 -1.41
C GLN A 154 -13.94 -2.83 -0.23
N PRO A 155 -14.90 -2.48 0.64
CA PRO A 155 -15.38 -3.40 1.66
C PRO A 155 -15.91 -4.68 1.01
N GLU A 156 -15.42 -5.83 1.48
CA GLU A 156 -15.80 -7.14 0.96
C GLU A 156 -16.42 -7.99 2.07
N LEU A 157 -17.56 -8.63 1.77
CA LEU A 157 -18.17 -9.61 2.65
C LEU A 157 -17.18 -10.74 2.96
N ARG A 158 -16.87 -10.92 4.24
CA ARG A 158 -16.06 -12.02 4.72
C ARG A 158 -16.85 -13.32 4.55
N THR A 159 -16.33 -14.20 3.71
CA THR A 159 -16.85 -15.55 3.54
C THR A 159 -16.21 -16.50 4.55
N SER A 160 -16.75 -17.69 4.73
CA SER A 160 -16.18 -18.76 5.59
C SER A 160 -14.86 -19.36 5.08
N LYS A 161 -14.23 -18.74 4.07
CA LYS A 161 -12.94 -19.18 3.54
C LYS A 161 -11.83 -18.97 4.58
N ALA A 162 -11.03 -20.02 4.80
CA ALA A 162 -9.85 -19.96 5.65
C ALA A 162 -8.91 -18.82 5.22
N GLY A 163 -8.36 -18.08 6.19
CA GLY A 163 -7.43 -16.97 5.95
C GLY A 163 -8.06 -15.60 5.67
N ARG A 164 -9.39 -15.47 5.74
CA ARG A 164 -10.06 -14.16 5.79
C ARG A 164 -10.39 -13.82 7.24
N ASP A 165 -9.49 -13.12 7.91
CA ASP A 165 -9.70 -12.62 9.27
C ASP A 165 -10.39 -11.25 9.30
N VAL A 166 -10.88 -10.87 10.48
CA VAL A 166 -11.63 -9.64 10.71
C VAL A 166 -10.78 -8.37 10.57
N THR A 167 -9.48 -8.45 10.81
CA THR A 167 -8.58 -7.28 10.74
C THR A 167 -8.33 -6.83 9.30
N LYS A 168 -8.47 -7.75 8.34
CA LYS A 168 -8.40 -7.47 6.90
C LYS A 168 -9.77 -7.31 6.24
N TYR A 169 -10.76 -8.08 6.69
CA TYR A 169 -12.11 -8.13 6.12
C TYR A 169 -13.17 -7.92 7.22
N PRO A 170 -13.48 -6.67 7.58
CA PRO A 170 -14.37 -6.36 8.71
C PRO A 170 -15.86 -6.60 8.42
N VAL A 171 -16.28 -6.76 7.16
CA VAL A 171 -17.68 -6.91 6.78
C VAL A 171 -18.14 -8.37 6.91
N PRO A 172 -19.34 -8.66 7.42
CA PRO A 172 -20.33 -7.71 7.96
C PRO A 172 -20.18 -7.38 9.45
N GLU A 173 -19.49 -8.21 10.24
CA GLU A 173 -19.67 -8.25 11.70
C GLU A 173 -19.11 -7.03 12.43
N CYS A 174 -18.17 -6.31 11.82
CA CYS A 174 -17.62 -5.09 12.39
C CYS A 174 -18.19 -3.83 11.75
N MET A 175 -19.08 -3.92 10.76
CA MET A 175 -19.68 -2.73 10.15
C MET A 175 -20.90 -2.30 10.97
N CYS A 176 -21.05 -0.98 11.16
CA CYS A 176 -22.29 -0.45 11.72
C CYS A 176 -23.45 -0.80 10.78
N THR A 177 -24.46 -1.50 11.30
CA THR A 177 -25.74 -1.63 10.62
C THR A 177 -26.57 -0.41 10.99
N ASP A 178 -27.04 0.37 10.01
CA ASP A 178 -27.86 1.58 10.22
C ASP A 178 -29.26 1.30 10.86
N SER A 179 -29.46 0.15 11.50
CA SER A 179 -30.71 -0.29 12.12
C SER A 179 -31.05 0.41 13.43
N HIS A 180 -30.24 1.36 13.93
CA HIS A 180 -30.50 2.06 15.20
C HIS A 180 -30.49 3.59 15.16
N THR A 181 -30.44 4.23 13.99
CA THR A 181 -30.48 5.71 13.92
C THR A 181 -31.90 6.27 13.78
N ARG A 182 -32.83 5.79 14.61
CA ARG A 182 -34.11 6.47 14.94
C ARG A 182 -34.53 6.17 16.39
N ALA A 183 -33.70 6.57 17.33
CA ALA A 183 -34.14 6.89 18.68
C ALA A 183 -33.41 8.17 19.10
N SER A 184 -33.77 9.27 18.43
CA SER A 184 -33.41 10.61 18.87
C SER A 184 -34.44 11.05 19.91
N LEU A 185 -33.92 11.35 21.11
CA LEU A 185 -34.45 12.21 22.19
C LEU A 185 -35.95 12.15 22.51
#